data_AF-A0A2U2AG67-F1
#
_entry.id   AF-A0A2U2AG67-F1
#
_cell.length_a   1.000
_cell.length_b   1.000
_cell.length_c   1.000
_cell.angle_alpha   90.00
_cell.angle_beta   90.00
_cell.angle_gamma   90.00
#
_symmetry.space_group_name_H-M   'P 1'
#
loop_
_entity.id
_entity.type
_entity.pdbx_description
1 polymer ?
#
loop_
_entity_poly.entity_id
_entity_poly.type
_entity_poly.pdbx_seq_one_letter_code
_entity_poly.pdbx_strand_id
1 'polypeptide(L)'
;MKKLMLIGSTLLLLAGCATGLEDGLGSYSGKGKVVSIVMNEEGNSEIDVETADKKHIPVIVSGEATVYPGQEVSIKRNSRGFGSVTAL
;
A
#
# COMPACT_ATOMS: atom_id res chain seq x y z
N MET A 1 10.60 -27.93 -53.59
CA MET A 1 10.11 -26.59 -53.16
C MET A 1 9.10 -26.80 -52.03
N LYS A 2 9.53 -26.64 -50.78
CA LYS A 2 8.71 -26.91 -49.58
C LYS A 2 7.87 -25.67 -49.26
N LYS A 3 6.56 -25.83 -49.27
CA LYS A 3 5.57 -24.77 -49.04
C LYS A 3 5.48 -24.46 -47.55
N LEU A 4 5.51 -23.16 -47.27
CA LEU A 4 5.03 -22.43 -46.09
C LEU A 4 4.16 -23.21 -45.10
N MET A 5 4.51 -23.12 -43.82
CA MET A 5 3.53 -22.81 -42.77
C MET A 5 4.23 -22.03 -41.64
N LEU A 6 4.27 -20.71 -41.87
CA LEU A 6 4.27 -19.68 -40.84
C LEU A 6 2.83 -19.67 -40.27
N ILE A 7 2.66 -19.79 -38.95
CA ILE A 7 1.53 -19.32 -38.10
C ILE A 7 1.61 -20.13 -36.80
N GLY A 8 2.18 -19.50 -35.77
CA GLY A 8 2.18 -20.02 -34.39
C GLY A 8 2.61 -18.97 -33.36
N SER A 9 2.73 -17.71 -33.77
CA SER A 9 3.20 -16.59 -32.96
C SER A 9 2.06 -15.65 -32.59
N THR A 10 1.00 -16.13 -31.94
CA THR A 10 -0.01 -15.24 -31.32
C THR A 10 -0.99 -16.04 -30.46
N LEU A 11 -0.58 -16.62 -29.32
CA LEU A 11 -1.56 -16.97 -28.27
C LEU A 11 -0.91 -17.34 -26.92
N LEU A 12 -0.22 -16.41 -26.29
CA LEU A 12 -0.02 -16.41 -24.82
C LEU A 12 -0.26 -14.97 -24.38
N LEU A 13 -1.53 -14.55 -24.37
CA LEU A 13 -2.29 -14.38 -23.13
C LEU A 13 -1.53 -13.50 -22.14
N LEU A 14 -1.74 -12.20 -22.35
CA LEU A 14 -1.72 -11.12 -21.37
C LEU A 14 -1.78 -11.65 -19.93
N ALA A 15 -0.61 -11.82 -19.32
CA ALA A 15 -0.49 -11.75 -17.88
C ALA A 15 -0.75 -10.28 -17.52
N GLY A 16 -2.03 -9.93 -17.41
CA GLY A 16 -2.45 -8.76 -16.66
C GLY A 16 -2.06 -9.03 -15.21
N CYS A 17 -0.82 -8.70 -14.86
CA CYS A 17 -0.48 -8.49 -13.46
C CYS A 17 -1.38 -7.35 -13.02
N ALA A 18 -2.41 -7.69 -12.25
CA ALA A 18 -3.19 -6.74 -11.51
C ALA A 18 -2.20 -5.81 -10.80
N THR A 19 -2.17 -4.56 -11.22
CA THR A 19 -1.42 -3.51 -10.54
C THR A 19 -2.13 -3.31 -9.22
N GLY A 20 -1.78 -4.14 -8.23
CA GLY A 20 -2.10 -3.89 -6.85
C GLY A 20 -1.56 -2.52 -6.50
N LEU A 21 -2.25 -1.83 -5.60
CA LEU A 21 -1.84 -0.60 -4.94
C LEU A 21 -0.54 -0.85 -4.13
N GLU A 22 0.55 -1.20 -4.82
CA GLU A 22 1.87 -1.31 -4.24
C GLU A 22 2.49 0.08 -4.30
N ASP A 23 2.46 0.78 -3.17
CA ASP A 23 3.29 1.96 -2.95
C ASP A 23 4.80 1.62 -2.84
N GLY A 24 5.17 0.35 -3.10
CA GLY A 24 6.54 -0.15 -3.11
C GLY A 24 7.17 -0.32 -1.72
N LEU A 25 6.45 -0.03 -0.64
CA LEU A 25 7.01 -0.03 0.72
C LEU A 25 6.90 -1.38 1.45
N GLY A 26 6.11 -2.32 0.91
CA GLY A 26 5.95 -3.66 1.48
C GLY A 26 5.35 -3.67 2.89
N SER A 27 5.54 -4.75 3.64
CA SER A 27 5.10 -4.81 5.04
C SER A 27 6.01 -3.98 5.95
N TYR A 28 5.44 -3.32 6.96
CA TYR A 28 6.19 -2.53 7.93
C TYR A 28 5.65 -2.75 9.35
N SER A 29 6.54 -2.72 10.35
CA SER A 29 6.16 -2.68 11.77
C SER A 29 7.13 -1.79 12.52
N GLY A 30 6.60 -0.87 13.32
CA GLY A 30 7.43 0.13 13.98
C GLY A 30 6.65 1.16 14.76
N LYS A 31 7.29 2.31 14.98
CA LYS A 31 6.73 3.48 15.66
C LYS A 31 7.01 4.72 14.83
N GLY A 32 6.17 5.73 15.01
CA GLY A 32 6.37 7.03 14.39
C GLY A 32 5.36 8.04 14.90
N LYS A 33 5.36 9.20 14.26
CA LYS A 33 4.47 10.32 14.57
C LYS A 33 3.49 10.52 13.42
N VAL A 34 2.20 10.60 13.73
CA VAL A 34 1.18 10.87 12.70
C VAL A 34 1.43 12.25 12.10
N VAL A 35 1.50 12.34 10.78
CA VAL A 35 1.70 13.59 10.03
C VAL A 35 0.37 14.09 9.50
N SER A 36 -0.40 13.21 8.86
CA SER A 36 -1.68 13.53 8.26
C SER A 36 -2.62 12.34 8.30
N ILE A 37 -3.91 12.64 8.20
CA ILE A 37 -4.99 11.66 8.14
C ILE A 37 -5.94 12.15 7.06
N VAL A 38 -6.22 11.31 6.07
CA VAL A 38 -7.16 11.59 5.00
C VAL A 38 -8.10 10.41 4.89
N MET A 39 -9.39 10.65 4.72
CA MET A 39 -10.35 9.59 4.42
C MET A 39 -10.46 9.42 2.91
N ASN A 40 -10.34 8.19 2.42
CA ASN A 40 -10.47 7.90 1.00
C ASN A 40 -11.91 7.62 0.59
N GLU A 41 -12.15 7.44 -0.71
CA GLU A 41 -13.49 7.24 -1.28
C GLU A 41 -14.17 5.95 -0.79
N GLU A 42 -13.40 4.97 -0.33
CA GLU A 42 -13.90 3.71 0.25
C GLU A 42 -14.27 3.85 1.74
N GLY A 43 -14.09 5.03 2.33
CA GLY A 43 -14.33 5.29 3.76
C GLY A 43 -13.22 4.77 4.68
N ASN A 44 -12.05 4.44 4.13
CA ASN A 44 -10.88 4.06 4.91
C ASN A 44 -10.03 5.29 5.24
N SER A 45 -9.37 5.27 6.39
CA SER A 45 -8.41 6.31 6.78
C SER A 45 -7.02 5.97 6.24
N GLU A 46 -6.47 6.85 5.44
CA GLU A 46 -5.07 6.85 5.01
C GLU A 46 -4.27 7.74 5.97
N ILE A 47 -3.38 7.13 6.73
CA ILE A 47 -2.60 7.78 7.78
C ILE A 47 -1.15 7.82 7.34
N ASP A 48 -0.60 9.00 7.16
CA ASP A 48 0.84 9.16 6.94
C ASP A 48 1.57 9.28 8.27
N VAL A 49 2.63 8.49 8.44
CA VAL A 49 3.41 8.43 9.67
C VAL A 49 4.88 8.67 9.38
N GLU A 50 5.47 9.67 10.05
CA GLU A 50 6.90 9.94 9.99
C GLU A 50 7.63 9.10 11.04
N THR A 51 8.61 8.31 10.59
CA THR A 51 9.49 7.52 11.45
C THR A 51 10.68 8.36 11.93
N ALA A 52 11.44 7.84 12.90
CA ALA A 52 12.61 8.53 13.44
C ALA A 52 13.69 8.86 12.38
N ASP A 53 13.80 8.03 11.33
CA ASP A 53 14.70 8.23 10.19
C ASP A 53 14.07 9.09 9.07
N LYS A 54 13.01 9.85 9.38
CA LYS A 54 12.35 10.79 8.46
C LYS A 54 11.76 10.12 7.21
N LYS A 55 11.43 8.83 7.30
CA LYS A 55 10.66 8.13 6.28
C LYS A 55 9.17 8.29 6.55
N HIS A 56 8.41 8.33 5.48
CA HIS A 56 6.96 8.39 5.50
C HIS A 56 6.40 7.00 5.22
N ILE A 57 5.55 6.52 6.13
CA ILE A 57 4.91 5.22 6.06
C ILE A 57 3.39 5.45 6.00
N PRO A 58 2.78 5.40 4.80
CA PRO A 58 1.33 5.49 4.67
C PRO A 58 0.69 4.17 5.12
N VAL A 59 -0.33 4.25 5.97
CA VAL A 59 -1.06 3.09 6.50
C VAL A 59 -2.55 3.28 6.25
N ILE A 60 -3.16 2.31 5.58
CA ILE A 60 -4.61 2.29 5.37
C ILE A 60 -5.26 1.55 6.55
N VAL A 61 -6.07 2.25 7.32
CA VAL A 61 -6.88 1.70 8.41
C VAL A 61 -8.33 1.67 7.97
N SER A 62 -8.99 0.53 8.13
CA SER A 62 -10.39 0.40 7.77
C SER A 62 -11.28 1.29 8.63
N GLY A 63 -12.14 2.07 7.98
CA GLY A 63 -13.00 3.03 8.66
C GLY A 63 -12.25 4.26 9.20
N GLU A 64 -12.87 4.91 10.19
CA GLU A 64 -12.32 6.08 10.86
C GLU A 64 -11.22 5.69 11.85
N ALA A 65 -10.04 6.29 11.72
CA ALA A 65 -8.94 6.08 12.64
C ALA A 65 -9.05 6.99 13.87
N THR A 66 -8.94 6.40 15.07
CA THR A 66 -8.98 7.15 16.34
C THR A 66 -7.60 7.66 16.75
N VAL A 67 -6.94 8.39 15.86
CA VAL A 67 -5.64 9.05 16.10
C VAL A 67 -5.66 10.48 15.55
N TYR A 68 -4.69 11.32 15.91
CA TYR A 68 -4.62 12.70 15.44
C TYR A 68 -3.20 13.10 14.99
N PRO A 69 -3.06 14.11 14.10
CA PRO A 69 -1.76 14.63 13.71
C PRO A 69 -0.92 15.05 14.92
N GLY A 70 0.35 14.65 14.90
CA GLY A 70 1.30 14.90 15.95
C GLY A 70 1.40 13.82 17.03
N GLN A 71 0.48 12.86 17.04
CA GLN A 71 0.45 11.77 18.02
C GLN A 71 1.53 10.73 17.74
N GLU A 72 2.19 10.24 18.80
CA GLU A 72 3.06 9.07 18.71
C GLU A 72 2.23 7.78 18.65
N VAL A 73 2.59 6.90 17.72
CA VAL A 73 1.82 5.68 17.42
C VAL A 73 2.73 4.49 17.14
N SER A 74 2.20 3.29 17.35
CA SER A 74 2.74 2.05 16.82
C SER A 74 1.97 1.62 15.57
N ILE A 75 2.71 1.11 14.59
CA ILE A 75 2.20 0.72 13.27
C ILE A 75 2.42 -0.76 13.05
N LYS A 76 1.42 -1.43 12.48
CA LYS A 76 1.56 -2.72 11.78
C LYS A 76 0.89 -2.63 10.43
N ARG A 77 1.66 -2.74 9.35
CA ARG A 77 1.24 -2.59 7.96
C ARG A 77 1.60 -3.84 7.17
N ASN A 78 0.68 -4.36 6.37
CA ASN A 78 0.92 -5.47 5.47
C ASN A 78 1.36 -4.97 4.08
N SER A 79 1.75 -5.89 3.21
CA SER A 79 2.26 -5.58 1.86
C SER A 79 1.26 -4.92 0.92
N ARG A 80 -0.04 -4.87 1.28
CA ARG A 80 -1.08 -4.16 0.53
C ARG A 80 -1.36 -2.76 1.08
N GLY A 81 -0.56 -2.28 2.04
CA GLY A 81 -0.73 -0.98 2.68
C GLY A 81 -1.72 -0.95 3.85
N PHE A 82 -2.55 -1.97 4.01
CA PHE A 82 -3.51 -2.06 5.10
C PHE A 82 -2.86 -2.43 6.44
N GLY A 83 -3.40 -1.91 7.52
CA GLY A 83 -2.80 -2.10 8.83
C GLY A 83 -3.60 -1.59 10.00
N SER A 84 -2.90 -1.50 11.13
CA SER A 84 -3.38 -0.92 12.38
C SER A 84 -2.42 0.18 12.82
N VAL A 85 -2.98 1.29 13.29
CA VAL A 85 -2.25 2.37 13.96
C VAL A 85 -2.81 2.49 15.36
N THR A 86 -1.95 2.47 16.38
CA THR A 86 -2.36 2.48 17.79
C THR A 86 -1.60 3.57 18.54
N ALA A 87 -2.33 4.42 19.24
CA ALA A 87 -1.79 5.45 20.13
C ALA A 87 -0.83 4.85 21.18
N LEU A 88 0.23 5.60 21.49
CA LEU A 88 1.15 5.32 22.58
C LEU A 88 0.91 6.24 23.78
#